data_AF-A0A0C5VZV8-F1
#
_entry.id   AF-A0A0C5VZV8-F1
#
_cell.length_a   1.000
_cell.length_b   1.000
_cell.length_c   1.000
_cell.angle_alpha   90.00
_cell.angle_beta   90.00
_cell.angle_gamma   90.00
#
_symmetry.space_group_name_H-M   'P 1'
#
loop_
_entity.id
_entity.type
_entity.pdbx_description
1 polymer ?
#
loop_
_entity_poly.entity_id
_entity_poly.type
_entity_poly.pdbx_seq_one_letter_code
_entity_poly.pdbx_strand_id
1 'polypeptide(L)'
;MRSLAKTGLLFSVALTAQFSIAAPYDTVVHQFGFTESYNNIHGTPIPNLTLNNVTDGSVTVVESETTSITELNQFTLEFANAPSLRVSKLSKDNTGTYYSMCSSGSNNVFVGSVKNQWLFREVQVVVCPQGAPMDSEMEFKYGIYAKTFEKYDSSNSGYMENLLLSEGSFRAADVTPNPVADVYTTEFNNKRLSLRLLKQPMTVYTPSQGMQYGVAIKANWLGHGEKVLIVNSYDIPVTSFTQSIALSAEPEGDPNMITITYMENSDAPNTSRMINLRDLLESAYGPL
;
A
#
# COMPACT_ATOMS: atom_id res chain seq x y z
N MET A 1 -74.86 -13.55 20.74
CA MET A 1 -73.77 -12.55 20.70
C MET A 1 -72.67 -12.95 21.67
N ARG A 2 -71.56 -13.51 21.18
CA ARG A 2 -70.32 -13.66 21.95
C ARG A 2 -69.15 -13.29 21.04
N SER A 3 -68.43 -12.26 21.46
CA SER A 3 -67.31 -11.62 20.79
C SER A 3 -66.02 -12.44 21.01
N LEU A 4 -65.27 -12.66 19.94
CA LEU A 4 -63.93 -13.26 19.94
C LEU A 4 -62.90 -12.13 19.86
N ALA A 5 -62.14 -11.92 20.94
CA ALA A 5 -60.99 -11.04 20.98
C ALA A 5 -59.77 -11.78 20.38
N LYS A 6 -59.13 -11.17 19.38
CA LYS A 6 -57.84 -11.60 18.83
C LYS A 6 -56.71 -10.91 19.59
N THR A 7 -55.91 -11.69 20.31
CA THR A 7 -54.66 -11.25 20.94
C THR A 7 -53.51 -11.54 19.97
N GLY A 8 -52.88 -10.48 19.46
CA GLY A 8 -51.67 -10.58 18.63
C GLY A 8 -50.42 -10.48 19.50
N LEU A 9 -49.60 -11.54 19.50
CA LEU A 9 -48.24 -11.52 20.06
C LEU A 9 -47.28 -10.90 19.02
N LEU A 10 -46.59 -9.82 19.38
CA LEU A 10 -45.46 -9.27 18.66
C LEU A 10 -44.17 -9.90 19.22
N PHE A 11 -43.45 -10.65 18.39
CA PHE A 11 -42.10 -11.14 18.68
C PHE A 11 -41.09 -10.09 18.20
N SER A 12 -40.37 -9.47 19.13
CA SER A 12 -39.25 -8.58 18.83
C SER A 12 -37.97 -9.41 18.76
N VAL A 13 -37.38 -9.53 17.56
CA VAL A 13 -36.05 -10.14 17.38
C VAL A 13 -35.00 -9.05 17.64
N ALA A 14 -34.28 -9.16 18.75
CA ALA A 14 -33.12 -8.32 19.02
C ALA A 14 -31.93 -8.86 18.20
N LEU A 15 -31.51 -8.09 17.19
CA LEU A 15 -30.31 -8.36 16.40
C LEU A 15 -29.10 -7.86 17.19
N THR A 16 -28.45 -8.73 17.97
CA THR A 16 -27.16 -8.41 18.59
C THR A 16 -26.07 -8.51 17.55
N ALA A 17 -25.60 -7.37 17.06
CA ALA A 17 -24.38 -7.29 16.27
C ALA A 17 -23.19 -7.66 17.16
N GLN A 18 -22.58 -8.83 16.92
CA GLN A 18 -21.30 -9.18 17.50
C GLN A 18 -20.23 -8.36 16.77
N PHE A 19 -19.69 -7.35 17.44
CA PHE A 19 -18.45 -6.72 17.02
C PHE A 19 -17.33 -7.74 17.19
N SER A 20 -16.79 -8.24 16.08
CA SER A 20 -15.54 -9.00 16.09
C SER A 20 -14.44 -8.04 16.54
N ILE A 21 -13.75 -8.39 17.62
CA ILE A 21 -12.49 -7.77 18.01
C ILE A 21 -11.52 -8.06 16.85
N ALA A 22 -10.97 -7.01 16.25
CA ALA A 22 -10.02 -7.11 15.15
C ALA A 22 -8.77 -7.87 15.62
N ALA A 23 -8.22 -8.71 14.73
CA ALA A 23 -6.95 -9.38 14.94
C ALA A 23 -5.83 -8.36 15.22
N PRO A 24 -4.75 -8.74 15.95
CA PRO A 24 -3.64 -7.84 16.24
C PRO A 24 -3.07 -7.22 14.95
N TYR A 25 -2.72 -5.94 15.04
CA TYR A 25 -2.27 -5.08 13.92
C TYR A 25 -0.85 -5.42 13.43
N ASP A 26 -0.45 -6.69 13.43
CA ASP A 26 0.92 -7.12 13.16
C ASP A 26 1.31 -6.98 11.67
N THR A 27 0.36 -6.61 10.82
CA THR A 27 0.58 -6.46 9.38
C THR A 27 -0.10 -5.23 8.80
N VAL A 28 0.58 -4.59 7.85
CA VAL A 28 0.04 -3.50 7.03
C VAL A 28 0.02 -3.96 5.57
N VAL A 29 -1.05 -3.60 4.87
CA VAL A 29 -1.24 -3.93 3.45
C VAL A 29 -1.04 -2.68 2.63
N HIS A 30 -0.04 -2.71 1.75
CA HIS A 30 0.22 -1.65 0.78
C HIS A 30 -0.26 -2.06 -0.61
N GLN A 31 -0.87 -1.14 -1.34
CA GLN A 31 -1.22 -1.29 -2.73
C GLN A 31 -0.39 -0.33 -3.57
N PHE A 32 0.44 -0.87 -4.46
CA PHE A 32 1.26 -0.10 -5.40
C PHE A 32 0.64 -0.15 -6.80
N GLY A 33 0.50 1.02 -7.43
CA GLY A 33 0.04 1.18 -8.81
C GLY A 33 1.17 1.68 -9.71
N PHE A 34 1.23 1.21 -10.95
CA PHE A 34 2.33 1.53 -11.87
C PHE A 34 2.39 3.02 -12.19
N THR A 35 3.61 3.57 -12.16
CA THR A 35 3.90 4.93 -12.63
C THR A 35 4.72 4.90 -13.90
N GLU A 36 5.69 3.98 -14.00
CA GLU A 36 6.57 3.82 -15.16
C GLU A 36 6.90 2.34 -15.39
N SER A 37 6.97 1.90 -16.65
CA SER A 37 7.38 0.54 -17.02
C SER A 37 8.63 0.53 -17.88
N TYR A 38 9.60 -0.33 -17.53
CA TYR A 38 10.82 -0.58 -18.28
C TYR A 38 10.83 -2.03 -18.74
N ASN A 39 10.43 -2.25 -19.99
CA ASN A 39 10.41 -3.59 -20.58
C ASN A 39 11.81 -3.93 -21.12
N ASN A 40 12.48 -4.89 -20.50
CA ASN A 40 13.70 -5.51 -21.05
C ASN A 40 13.29 -6.80 -21.75
N ILE A 41 13.26 -6.78 -23.08
CA ILE A 41 12.77 -7.91 -23.86
C ILE A 41 13.89 -8.98 -23.95
N HIS A 42 13.81 -10.01 -23.10
CA HIS A 42 14.63 -11.21 -23.21
C HIS A 42 13.81 -12.52 -23.32
N GLY A 43 12.52 -12.42 -23.66
CA GLY A 43 11.61 -13.58 -23.75
C GLY A 43 11.65 -14.33 -25.09
N THR A 44 11.30 -15.62 -25.04
CA THR A 44 11.12 -16.43 -26.25
C THR A 44 9.87 -15.97 -27.00
N PRO A 45 9.95 -15.60 -28.30
CA PRO A 45 8.79 -15.15 -29.05
C PRO A 45 7.79 -16.30 -29.22
N ILE A 46 6.55 -16.06 -28.80
CA ILE A 46 5.44 -17.01 -28.92
C ILE A 46 4.49 -16.52 -30.00
N PRO A 47 4.16 -17.34 -31.02
CA PRO A 47 3.23 -16.94 -32.07
C PRO A 47 1.90 -16.46 -31.49
N ASN A 48 1.45 -15.28 -31.94
CA ASN A 48 0.19 -14.64 -31.52
C ASN A 48 0.10 -14.29 -30.01
N LEU A 49 1.21 -14.24 -29.29
CA LEU A 49 1.26 -13.77 -27.90
C LEU A 49 2.36 -12.71 -27.75
N THR A 50 1.98 -11.46 -27.49
CA THR A 50 2.90 -10.33 -27.34
C THR A 50 2.87 -9.81 -25.90
N LEU A 51 3.93 -10.09 -25.15
CA LEU A 51 4.06 -9.73 -23.72
C LEU A 51 4.98 -8.52 -23.49
N ASN A 52 5.37 -7.84 -24.57
CA ASN A 52 6.46 -6.87 -24.58
C ASN A 52 5.98 -5.43 -24.29
N ASN A 53 4.68 -5.24 -24.14
CA ASN A 53 4.05 -3.94 -23.97
C ASN A 53 3.11 -3.97 -22.77
N VAL A 54 3.70 -4.02 -21.58
CA VAL A 54 2.96 -3.82 -20.33
C VAL A 54 2.47 -2.37 -20.30
N THR A 55 1.16 -2.20 -20.16
CA THR A 55 0.51 -0.87 -20.16
C THR A 55 0.19 -0.37 -18.76
N ASP A 56 -0.04 -1.30 -17.84
CA ASP A 56 -0.38 -1.02 -16.45
C ASP A 56 -0.06 -2.24 -15.58
N GLY A 57 -0.12 -2.05 -14.27
CA GLY A 57 -0.06 -3.14 -13.31
C GLY A 57 -0.24 -2.67 -11.88
N SER A 58 -0.28 -3.66 -10.99
CA SER A 58 -0.43 -3.39 -9.56
C SER A 58 0.19 -4.49 -8.73
N VAL A 59 0.69 -4.13 -7.55
CA VAL A 59 1.18 -5.08 -6.56
C VAL A 59 0.55 -4.79 -5.21
N THR A 60 0.09 -5.84 -4.53
CA THR A 60 -0.35 -5.75 -3.14
C THR A 60 0.67 -6.43 -2.26
N VAL A 61 1.33 -5.65 -1.41
CA VAL A 61 2.40 -6.06 -0.51
C VAL A 61 1.86 -6.13 0.90
N VAL A 62 2.28 -7.12 1.67
CA VAL A 62 2.05 -7.19 3.11
C VAL A 62 3.40 -7.06 3.80
N GLU A 63 3.46 -6.18 4.78
CA GLU A 63 4.61 -6.01 5.67
C GLU A 63 4.24 -6.39 7.10
N SER A 64 5.24 -6.68 7.93
CA SER A 64 5.09 -6.84 9.38
C SER A 64 6.17 -6.08 10.12
N GLU A 65 5.98 -5.86 11.42
CA GLU A 65 6.94 -5.09 12.23
C GLU A 65 8.37 -5.65 12.19
N THR A 66 8.50 -6.96 12.00
CA THR A 66 9.78 -7.67 12.02
C THR A 66 10.36 -7.90 10.63
N THR A 67 9.55 -7.76 9.56
CA THR A 67 9.97 -8.10 8.20
C THR A 67 9.38 -7.09 7.21
N SER A 68 10.25 -6.40 6.48
CA SER A 68 9.85 -5.36 5.53
C SER A 68 8.85 -5.83 4.49
N ILE A 69 8.93 -7.07 4.00
CA ILE A 69 7.89 -7.66 3.15
C ILE A 69 7.72 -9.13 3.55
N THR A 70 6.55 -9.46 4.09
CA THR A 70 6.17 -10.82 4.46
C THR A 70 5.54 -11.56 3.30
N GLU A 71 4.62 -10.92 2.57
CA GLU A 71 3.84 -11.55 1.51
C GLU A 71 3.58 -10.61 0.32
N LEU A 72 3.39 -11.19 -0.86
CA LEU A 72 2.83 -10.52 -2.03
C LEU A 72 1.46 -11.12 -2.34
N ASN A 73 0.42 -10.45 -1.88
CA ASN A 73 -0.97 -10.94 -1.97
C ASN A 73 -1.49 -10.98 -3.39
N GLN A 74 -1.13 -9.98 -4.19
CA GLN A 74 -1.59 -9.88 -5.57
C GLN A 74 -0.54 -9.22 -6.43
N PHE A 75 -0.37 -9.76 -7.65
CA PHE A 75 0.42 -9.18 -8.70
C PHE A 75 -0.42 -9.15 -9.98
N THR A 76 -0.53 -8.00 -10.62
CA THR A 76 -1.31 -7.83 -11.85
C THR A 76 -0.46 -7.11 -12.89
N LEU A 77 -0.47 -7.60 -14.12
CA LEU A 77 0.06 -6.93 -15.30
C LEU A 77 -1.02 -6.86 -16.37
N GLU A 78 -1.15 -5.69 -16.97
CA GLU A 78 -1.96 -5.47 -18.16
C GLU A 78 -1.05 -5.30 -19.37
N PHE A 79 -1.44 -5.90 -20.49
CA PHE A 79 -0.69 -5.84 -21.74
C PHE A 79 -1.54 -5.21 -22.83
N ALA A 80 -0.92 -4.43 -23.72
CA ALA A 80 -1.64 -3.81 -24.83
C ALA A 80 -2.29 -4.84 -25.79
N ASN A 81 -1.63 -5.99 -25.98
CA ASN A 81 -1.97 -6.97 -27.01
C ASN A 81 -2.10 -8.41 -26.46
N ALA A 82 -2.28 -8.57 -25.15
CA ALA A 82 -2.49 -9.88 -24.53
C ALA A 82 -3.46 -9.77 -23.35
N PRO A 83 -4.20 -10.84 -23.01
CA PRO A 83 -4.99 -10.86 -21.78
C PRO A 83 -4.12 -10.60 -20.56
N SER A 84 -4.65 -9.83 -19.60
CA SER A 84 -3.98 -9.51 -18.34
C SER A 84 -3.52 -10.76 -17.60
N LEU A 85 -2.39 -10.64 -16.90
CA LEU A 85 -1.87 -11.66 -16.00
C LEU A 85 -2.16 -11.24 -14.57
N ARG A 86 -2.93 -12.06 -13.84
CA ARG A 86 -3.23 -11.83 -12.43
C ARG A 86 -2.83 -13.04 -11.60
N VAL A 87 -1.91 -12.83 -10.67
CA VAL A 87 -1.41 -13.86 -9.76
C VAL A 87 -1.79 -13.47 -8.33
N SER A 88 -2.30 -14.42 -7.57
CA SER A 88 -2.64 -14.22 -6.15
C SER A 88 -1.76 -15.11 -5.27
N LYS A 89 -1.48 -14.63 -4.05
CA LYS A 89 -0.75 -15.35 -3.01
C LYS A 89 0.62 -15.84 -3.46
N LEU A 90 1.48 -14.90 -3.88
CA LEU A 90 2.87 -15.22 -4.21
C LEU A 90 3.61 -15.52 -2.90
N SER A 91 4.31 -16.65 -2.87
CA SER A 91 5.04 -17.13 -1.69
C SER A 91 6.51 -16.73 -1.78
N LYS A 92 7.13 -16.40 -0.64
CA LYS A 92 8.55 -16.08 -0.60
C LYS A 92 9.40 -17.27 -1.02
N ASP A 93 10.31 -17.08 -1.98
CA ASP A 93 11.29 -18.08 -2.37
C ASP A 93 12.50 -18.04 -1.45
N ASN A 94 12.63 -19.07 -0.62
CA ASN A 94 13.76 -19.23 0.29
C ASN A 94 14.88 -20.13 -0.27
N THR A 95 14.74 -20.61 -1.51
CA THR A 95 15.68 -21.56 -2.11
C THR A 95 16.86 -20.87 -2.81
N GLY A 96 16.73 -19.58 -3.12
CA GLY A 96 17.74 -18.83 -3.87
C GLY A 96 17.68 -19.03 -5.38
N THR A 97 16.70 -19.79 -5.88
CA THR A 97 16.62 -20.18 -7.31
C THR A 97 16.56 -18.98 -8.24
N TYR A 98 15.82 -17.93 -7.86
CA TYR A 98 15.64 -16.75 -8.71
C TYR A 98 16.45 -15.52 -8.27
N TYR A 99 17.45 -15.70 -7.41
CA TYR A 99 18.26 -14.59 -6.89
C TYR A 99 19.15 -13.94 -7.95
N SER A 100 19.38 -14.59 -9.10
CA SER A 100 20.09 -13.95 -10.22
C SER A 100 19.23 -12.91 -10.95
N MET A 101 17.91 -13.05 -10.93
CA MET A 101 16.96 -12.11 -11.54
C MET A 101 16.76 -10.86 -10.68
N CYS A 102 16.75 -11.06 -9.37
CA CYS A 102 16.69 -9.99 -8.40
C CYS A 102 18.11 -9.47 -8.16
N SER A 103 18.40 -8.19 -8.42
CA SER A 103 19.76 -7.65 -8.27
C SER A 103 20.44 -8.08 -6.97
N SER A 104 21.74 -8.38 -7.05
CA SER A 104 22.57 -8.86 -5.93
C SER A 104 22.40 -7.97 -4.68
N GLY A 105 21.53 -8.39 -3.75
CA GLY A 105 21.21 -7.63 -2.54
C GLY A 105 19.78 -7.76 -2.03
N SER A 106 18.77 -8.04 -2.88
CA SER A 106 17.40 -8.22 -2.39
C SER A 106 17.10 -9.69 -2.07
N ASN A 107 16.91 -10.01 -0.78
CA ASN A 107 16.46 -11.34 -0.32
C ASN A 107 14.93 -11.52 -0.45
N ASN A 108 14.24 -10.55 -1.05
CA ASN A 108 12.80 -10.53 -1.18
C ASN A 108 12.41 -10.99 -2.58
N VAL A 109 12.30 -12.29 -2.74
CA VAL A 109 11.90 -12.94 -3.98
C VAL A 109 10.58 -13.65 -3.73
N PHE A 110 9.59 -13.40 -4.58
CA PHE A 110 8.26 -13.96 -4.43
C PHE A 110 7.85 -14.69 -5.69
N VAL A 111 7.30 -15.89 -5.52
CA VAL A 111 6.95 -16.78 -6.61
C VAL A 111 5.48 -17.16 -6.50
N GLY A 112 4.75 -16.99 -7.59
CA GLY A 112 3.39 -17.48 -7.74
C GLY A 112 3.20 -18.19 -9.07
N SER A 113 2.04 -18.82 -9.26
CA SER A 113 1.71 -19.47 -10.54
C SER A 113 0.22 -19.40 -10.82
N VAL A 114 -0.13 -19.33 -12.11
CA VAL A 114 -1.51 -19.31 -12.62
C VAL A 114 -1.66 -20.45 -13.60
N LYS A 115 -2.76 -21.21 -13.47
CA LYS A 115 -3.07 -22.33 -14.36
C LYS A 115 -3.87 -21.87 -15.57
N ASN A 116 -3.66 -22.52 -16.70
CA ASN A 116 -4.40 -22.31 -17.95
C ASN A 116 -4.36 -20.85 -18.43
N GLN A 117 -3.21 -20.19 -18.30
CA GLN A 117 -3.01 -18.82 -18.76
C GLN A 117 -2.48 -18.84 -20.20
N TRP A 118 -3.20 -18.17 -21.09
CA TRP A 118 -2.93 -18.16 -22.53
C TRP A 118 -2.93 -19.59 -23.10
N LEU A 119 -1.83 -20.03 -23.71
CA LEU A 119 -1.65 -21.39 -24.24
C LEU A 119 -0.89 -22.33 -23.29
N PHE A 120 -0.46 -21.84 -22.13
CA PHE A 120 0.34 -22.62 -21.19
C PHE A 120 -0.53 -23.24 -20.11
N ARG A 121 -0.23 -24.50 -19.77
CA ARG A 121 -0.89 -25.19 -18.66
C ARG A 121 -0.65 -24.48 -17.33
N GLU A 122 0.54 -23.93 -17.13
CA GLU A 122 0.90 -23.18 -15.95
C GLU A 122 1.95 -22.12 -16.29
N VAL A 123 1.66 -20.88 -15.88
CA VAL A 123 2.56 -19.73 -15.97
C VAL A 123 3.02 -19.39 -14.56
N GLN A 124 4.32 -19.40 -14.34
CA GLN A 124 4.95 -18.97 -13.10
C GLN A 124 5.36 -17.51 -13.21
N VAL A 125 5.19 -16.77 -12.13
CA VAL A 125 5.62 -15.38 -12.03
C VAL A 125 6.52 -15.25 -10.83
N VAL A 126 7.65 -14.59 -11.06
CA VAL A 126 8.63 -14.23 -10.04
C VAL A 126 8.64 -12.72 -9.94
N VAL A 127 8.59 -12.19 -8.72
CA VAL A 127 8.57 -10.75 -8.44
C VAL A 127 9.62 -10.43 -7.39
N CYS A 128 10.43 -9.40 -7.66
CA CYS A 128 11.45 -8.88 -6.76
C CYS A 128 11.19 -7.39 -6.47
N PRO A 129 10.52 -7.05 -5.36
CA PRO A 129 10.50 -5.67 -4.88
C PRO A 129 11.94 -5.18 -4.60
N GLN A 130 12.24 -3.96 -5.01
CA GLN A 130 13.50 -3.25 -4.83
C GLN A 130 13.23 -1.99 -3.99
N GLY A 131 13.68 -1.99 -2.74
CA GLY A 131 13.44 -0.89 -1.78
C GLY A 131 12.68 -1.33 -0.54
N ALA A 132 12.25 -0.36 0.28
CA ALA A 132 11.39 -0.58 1.43
C ALA A 132 9.95 -0.13 1.13
N PRO A 133 8.89 -0.75 1.67
CA PRO A 133 7.51 -0.33 1.41
C PRO A 133 7.17 1.08 1.93
N MET A 134 7.98 1.62 2.84
CA MET A 134 7.84 2.99 3.35
C MET A 134 8.14 4.06 2.29
N ASP A 135 8.80 3.69 1.19
CA ASP A 135 9.07 4.60 0.10
C ASP A 135 7.76 4.88 -0.66
N SER A 136 7.48 6.16 -0.97
CA SER A 136 6.32 6.54 -1.80
C SER A 136 6.28 5.83 -3.15
N GLU A 137 7.46 5.42 -3.61
CA GLU A 137 7.67 4.73 -4.86
C GLU A 137 8.60 3.55 -4.61
N MET A 138 8.23 2.39 -5.15
CA MET A 138 9.02 1.17 -5.10
C MET A 138 9.23 0.68 -6.53
N GLU A 139 10.45 0.21 -6.83
CA GLU A 139 10.72 -0.50 -8.08
C GLU A 139 10.44 -1.99 -7.88
N PHE A 140 9.84 -2.64 -8.86
CA PHE A 140 9.61 -4.07 -8.86
C PHE A 140 10.21 -4.65 -10.14
N LYS A 141 10.99 -5.72 -9.99
CA LYS A 141 11.42 -6.56 -11.11
C LYS A 141 10.51 -7.76 -11.19
N TYR A 142 10.25 -8.25 -12.41
CA TYR A 142 9.45 -9.45 -12.59
C TYR A 142 9.99 -10.31 -13.73
N GLY A 143 9.73 -11.61 -13.61
CA GLY A 143 9.94 -12.61 -14.65
C GLY A 143 8.70 -13.49 -14.79
N ILE A 144 8.29 -13.73 -16.02
CA ILE A 144 7.15 -14.57 -16.39
C ILE A 144 7.69 -15.79 -17.12
N TYR A 145 7.41 -16.96 -16.59
CA TYR A 145 7.93 -18.22 -17.11
C TYR A 145 6.79 -19.19 -17.41
N ALA A 146 6.87 -19.95 -18.50
CA ALA A 146 6.05 -21.12 -18.69
C ALA A 146 6.70 -22.31 -17.96
N LYS A 147 5.94 -22.96 -17.08
CA LYS A 147 6.42 -24.19 -16.44
C LYS A 147 6.43 -25.33 -17.45
N THR A 148 7.61 -25.90 -17.64
CA THR A 148 7.81 -27.13 -18.40
C THR A 148 7.74 -28.29 -17.41
N PHE A 149 6.85 -29.27 -17.67
CA PHE A 149 6.70 -30.44 -16.78
C PHE A 149 7.72 -31.55 -17.09
N GLU A 150 8.65 -31.29 -18.00
CA GLU A 150 9.62 -32.27 -18.47
C GLU A 150 10.84 -32.28 -17.54
N LYS A 151 10.87 -33.25 -16.63
CA LYS A 151 12.10 -33.63 -15.93
C LYS A 151 12.92 -34.49 -16.87
N TYR A 152 13.98 -33.92 -17.44
CA TYR A 152 14.98 -34.73 -18.12
C TYR A 152 15.88 -35.38 -17.06
N ASP A 153 15.65 -36.66 -16.77
CA ASP A 153 16.48 -37.47 -15.88
C ASP A 153 17.76 -37.89 -16.63
N SER A 154 18.66 -36.94 -16.81
CA SER A 154 20.03 -37.27 -17.19
C SER A 154 20.92 -36.99 -16.00
N SER A 155 21.77 -37.96 -15.70
CA SER A 155 22.70 -38.00 -14.57
C SER A 155 23.69 -36.83 -14.51
N ASN A 156 23.62 -35.85 -15.43
CA ASN A 156 24.53 -34.70 -15.50
C ASN A 156 23.92 -33.40 -16.09
N SER A 157 22.61 -33.26 -16.24
CA SER A 157 22.03 -31.99 -16.74
C SER A 157 20.86 -31.56 -15.87
N GLY A 158 20.98 -30.37 -15.28
CA GLY A 158 19.98 -29.76 -14.43
C GLY A 158 18.58 -29.74 -15.06
N TYR A 159 17.59 -29.57 -14.19
CA TYR A 159 16.21 -29.21 -14.52
C TYR A 159 16.14 -28.44 -15.84
N MET A 160 15.31 -28.85 -16.79
CA MET A 160 14.96 -27.96 -17.90
C MET A 160 14.41 -26.69 -17.25
N GLU A 161 15.16 -25.59 -17.39
CA GLU A 161 14.78 -24.32 -16.82
C GLU A 161 13.42 -23.92 -17.40
N ASN A 162 12.57 -23.32 -16.55
CA ASN A 162 11.28 -22.83 -17.03
C ASN A 162 11.49 -21.89 -18.22
N LEU A 163 10.62 -21.96 -19.22
CA LEU A 163 10.78 -21.15 -20.43
C LEU A 163 10.45 -19.69 -20.11
N LEU A 164 11.43 -18.80 -20.17
CA LEU A 164 11.22 -17.36 -20.00
C LEU A 164 10.35 -16.80 -21.14
N LEU A 165 9.19 -16.27 -20.76
CA LEU A 165 8.23 -15.66 -21.68
C LEU A 165 8.41 -14.15 -21.78
N SER A 166 8.65 -13.49 -20.65
CA SER A 166 8.84 -12.03 -20.56
C SER A 166 9.46 -11.68 -19.22
N GLU A 167 10.27 -10.63 -19.18
CA GLU A 167 10.81 -10.04 -17.96
C GLU A 167 10.82 -8.52 -18.09
N GLY A 168 10.94 -7.84 -16.97
CA GLY A 168 10.99 -6.38 -16.95
C GLY A 168 11.06 -5.82 -15.55
N SER A 169 11.02 -4.49 -15.47
CA SER A 169 10.81 -3.79 -14.21
C SER A 169 9.82 -2.66 -14.37
N PHE A 170 9.26 -2.22 -13.25
CA PHE A 170 8.39 -1.06 -13.21
C PHE A 170 8.57 -0.32 -11.90
N ARG A 171 8.33 0.98 -11.92
CA ARG A 171 8.17 1.80 -10.72
C ARG A 171 6.69 1.89 -10.42
N ALA A 172 6.36 1.79 -9.15
CA ALA A 172 4.99 1.89 -8.69
C ALA A 172 4.90 2.79 -7.46
N ALA A 173 3.88 3.64 -7.43
CA ALA A 173 3.59 4.52 -6.30
C ALA A 173 2.63 3.84 -5.33
N ASP A 174 2.78 4.11 -4.04
CA ASP A 174 1.81 3.67 -3.03
C ASP A 174 0.48 4.41 -3.24
N VAL A 175 -0.55 3.65 -3.58
CA VAL A 175 -1.94 4.10 -3.79
C VAL A 175 -2.88 3.55 -2.73
N THR A 176 -2.35 3.07 -1.60
CA THR A 176 -3.14 2.56 -0.49
C THR A 176 -4.16 3.60 -0.03
N PRO A 177 -5.46 3.27 0.01
CA PRO A 177 -6.47 4.20 0.49
C PRO A 177 -6.20 4.61 1.94
N ASN A 178 -5.95 5.91 2.15
CA ASN A 178 -5.69 6.47 3.47
C ASN A 178 -6.90 7.28 3.95
N PRO A 179 -7.78 6.71 4.80
CA PRO A 179 -8.99 7.38 5.24
C PRO A 179 -8.67 8.55 6.18
N VAL A 180 -9.63 9.47 6.30
CA VAL A 180 -9.54 10.56 7.28
C VAL A 180 -9.83 9.97 8.67
N ALA A 181 -8.89 10.15 9.59
CA ALA A 181 -9.06 9.81 11.00
C ALA A 181 -9.90 10.85 11.72
N ASP A 182 -9.64 12.13 11.50
CA ASP A 182 -10.32 13.23 12.17
C ASP A 182 -10.35 14.50 11.32
N VAL A 183 -11.29 15.40 11.64
CA VAL A 183 -11.44 16.70 10.97
C VAL A 183 -11.56 17.80 12.01
N TYR A 184 -10.62 18.73 11.96
CA TYR A 184 -10.65 19.94 12.76
C TYR A 184 -10.90 21.16 11.87
N THR A 185 -11.72 22.10 12.34
CA THR A 185 -11.98 23.35 11.61
C THR A 185 -11.74 24.54 12.53
N THR A 186 -10.97 25.50 12.05
CA THR A 186 -10.65 26.74 12.77
C THR A 186 -10.59 27.92 11.80
N GLU A 187 -10.23 29.09 12.32
CA GLU A 187 -9.88 30.26 11.54
C GLU A 187 -8.39 30.57 11.72
N PHE A 188 -7.70 30.83 10.62
CA PHE A 188 -6.30 31.26 10.62
C PHE A 188 -6.19 32.51 9.75
N ASN A 189 -5.69 33.61 10.31
CA ASN A 189 -5.69 34.94 9.69
C ASN A 189 -7.07 35.36 9.15
N ASN A 190 -8.13 35.22 9.97
CA ASN A 190 -9.53 35.53 9.64
C ASN A 190 -10.09 34.78 8.41
N LYS A 191 -9.46 33.67 8.02
CA LYS A 191 -9.89 32.80 6.93
C LYS A 191 -10.12 31.41 7.47
N ARG A 192 -11.22 30.79 7.03
CA ARG A 192 -11.56 29.42 7.42
C ARG A 192 -10.46 28.45 6.96
N LEU A 193 -10.01 27.62 7.88
CA LEU A 193 -9.04 26.56 7.69
C LEU A 193 -9.66 25.24 8.15
N SER A 194 -9.72 24.25 7.26
CA SER A 194 -10.13 22.88 7.59
C SER A 194 -8.93 21.96 7.50
N LEU A 195 -8.64 21.26 8.58
CA LEU A 195 -7.57 20.29 8.71
C LEU A 195 -8.18 18.89 8.78
N ARG A 196 -7.79 18.00 7.87
CA ARG A 196 -8.25 16.61 7.82
C ARG A 196 -7.05 15.70 8.06
N LEU A 197 -7.00 15.11 9.24
CA LEU A 197 -5.95 14.19 9.65
C LEU A 197 -6.13 12.86 8.91
N LEU A 198 -5.10 12.38 8.23
CA LEU A 198 -5.11 11.06 7.60
C LEU A 198 -4.72 9.98 8.62
N LYS A 199 -5.29 8.78 8.47
CA LYS A 199 -5.14 7.70 9.45
C LYS A 199 -3.74 7.09 9.45
N GLN A 200 -3.14 6.91 8.28
CA GLN A 200 -1.82 6.33 8.12
C GLN A 200 -0.80 7.42 7.75
N PRO A 201 0.47 7.27 8.15
CA PRO A 201 1.55 8.06 7.59
C PRO A 201 1.65 7.88 6.09
N MET A 202 2.17 8.89 5.42
CA MET A 202 2.46 8.80 4.00
C MET A 202 3.67 9.67 3.64
N THR A 203 4.26 9.35 2.50
CA THR A 203 5.31 10.15 1.90
C THR A 203 4.71 11.18 0.95
N VAL A 204 5.09 12.44 1.09
CA VAL A 204 4.64 13.56 0.25
C VAL A 204 5.83 14.36 -0.24
N TYR A 205 5.81 14.72 -1.52
CA TYR A 205 6.74 15.67 -2.09
C TYR A 205 6.26 17.11 -1.84
N THR A 206 7.07 17.90 -1.14
CA THR A 206 6.87 19.35 -1.04
C THR A 206 7.98 20.08 -1.81
N PRO A 207 7.65 21.09 -2.64
CA PRO A 207 8.69 21.82 -3.38
C PRO A 207 9.76 22.47 -2.50
N SER A 208 9.39 22.83 -1.26
CA SER A 208 10.25 23.52 -0.29
C SER A 208 11.21 22.58 0.44
N GLN A 209 10.83 21.31 0.68
CA GLN A 209 11.56 20.40 1.56
C GLN A 209 11.86 19.03 0.93
N GLY A 210 11.44 18.80 -0.31
CA GLY A 210 11.63 17.53 -1.01
C GLY A 210 10.67 16.45 -0.52
N MET A 211 11.12 15.20 -0.53
CA MET A 211 10.33 14.05 -0.06
C MET A 211 10.30 14.03 1.47
N GLN A 212 9.10 14.00 2.04
CA GLN A 212 8.89 13.93 3.49
C GLN A 212 7.95 12.78 3.83
N TYR A 213 8.36 11.96 4.80
CA TYR A 213 7.53 10.91 5.38
C TYR A 213 7.03 11.35 6.75
N GLY A 214 5.74 11.21 7.00
CA GLY A 214 5.16 11.61 8.27
C GLY A 214 3.65 11.44 8.34
N VAL A 215 3.07 11.88 9.44
CA VAL A 215 1.61 11.98 9.60
C VAL A 215 1.11 13.12 8.73
N ALA A 216 0.19 12.82 7.83
CA ALA A 216 -0.32 13.77 6.85
C ALA A 216 -1.63 14.42 7.28
N ILE A 217 -1.72 15.74 7.09
CA ILE A 217 -2.93 16.54 7.33
C ILE A 217 -3.29 17.24 6.01
N LYS A 218 -4.46 16.97 5.45
CA LYS A 218 -4.98 17.76 4.33
C LYS A 218 -5.56 19.07 4.88
N ALA A 219 -4.91 20.18 4.56
CA ALA A 219 -5.32 21.51 4.93
C ALA A 219 -6.01 22.20 3.76
N ASN A 220 -7.29 22.54 3.90
CA ASN A 220 -8.01 23.40 2.96
C ASN A 220 -8.18 24.78 3.59
N TRP A 221 -7.50 25.77 3.03
CA TRP A 221 -7.48 27.13 3.53
C TRP A 221 -8.14 28.08 2.54
N LEU A 222 -9.18 28.78 3.00
CA LEU A 222 -10.02 29.62 2.15
C LEU A 222 -9.19 30.70 1.44
N GLY A 223 -9.18 30.66 0.10
CA GLY A 223 -8.42 31.59 -0.73
C GLY A 223 -6.95 31.20 -0.98
N HIS A 224 -6.47 30.09 -0.40
CA HIS A 224 -5.13 29.54 -0.64
C HIS A 224 -5.16 28.13 -1.27
N GLY A 225 -6.29 27.43 -1.17
CA GLY A 225 -6.51 26.11 -1.78
C GLY A 225 -6.30 24.97 -0.79
N GLU A 226 -6.12 23.75 -1.33
CA GLU A 226 -5.80 22.57 -0.54
C GLU A 226 -4.30 22.22 -0.67
N LYS A 227 -3.67 21.91 0.46
CA LYS A 227 -2.28 21.40 0.56
C LYS A 227 -2.22 20.28 1.59
N VAL A 228 -1.15 19.48 1.52
CA VAL A 228 -0.85 18.47 2.54
C VAL A 228 0.25 19.01 3.43
N LEU A 229 0.00 19.00 4.75
CA LEU A 229 0.97 19.31 5.79
C LEU A 229 1.54 17.98 6.30
N ILE A 230 2.83 17.92 6.56
CA ILE A 230 3.50 16.72 7.09
C ILE A 230 4.04 17.02 8.49
N VAL A 231 3.58 16.23 9.46
CA VAL A 231 4.16 16.17 10.81
C VAL A 231 5.21 15.07 10.81
N ASN A 232 6.45 15.46 11.04
CA ASN A 232 7.61 14.59 10.85
C ASN A 232 7.92 13.73 12.09
N SER A 233 8.97 12.91 11.98
CA SER A 233 9.38 11.95 13.00
C SER A 233 9.88 12.57 14.32
N TYR A 234 10.19 13.87 14.35
CA TYR A 234 10.61 14.56 15.56
C TYR A 234 9.44 14.76 16.54
N ASP A 235 8.23 14.99 16.01
CA ASP A 235 7.04 15.28 16.80
C ASP A 235 6.24 14.03 17.15
N ILE A 236 6.30 13.01 16.28
CA ILE A 236 5.62 11.72 16.40
C ILE A 236 6.61 10.64 15.94
N PRO A 237 6.85 9.55 16.68
CA PRO A 237 7.57 8.41 16.13
C PRO A 237 6.75 7.83 14.97
N VAL A 238 7.19 8.04 13.74
CA VAL A 238 6.45 7.63 12.55
C VAL A 238 7.01 6.32 12.00
N THR A 239 6.18 5.29 12.01
CA THR A 239 6.38 3.98 11.36
C THR A 239 5.16 3.65 10.51
N SER A 240 5.23 2.66 9.62
CA SER A 240 4.07 2.24 8.84
C SER A 240 2.91 1.71 9.68
N PHE A 241 3.20 1.28 10.92
CA PHE A 241 2.24 0.79 11.91
C PHE A 241 1.64 1.90 12.76
N THR A 242 2.12 3.14 12.63
CA THR A 242 1.55 4.30 13.30
C THR A 242 0.17 4.59 12.74
N GLN A 243 -0.82 4.76 13.62
CA GLN A 243 -2.18 5.16 13.24
C GLN A 243 -2.57 6.44 13.98
N SER A 244 -2.90 7.47 13.21
CA SER A 244 -3.45 8.71 13.75
C SER A 244 -4.92 8.53 14.13
N ILE A 245 -5.31 9.12 15.25
CA ILE A 245 -6.64 8.95 15.87
C ILE A 245 -7.39 10.27 15.89
N ALA A 246 -6.78 11.32 16.44
CA ALA A 246 -7.47 12.60 16.66
C ALA A 246 -6.52 13.78 16.46
N LEU A 247 -7.08 14.90 16.03
CA LEU A 247 -6.41 16.19 15.91
C LEU A 247 -7.05 17.15 16.91
N SER A 248 -6.26 17.58 17.90
CA SER A 248 -6.71 18.53 18.91
C SER A 248 -5.97 19.85 18.76
N ALA A 249 -6.67 20.96 19.00
CA ALA A 249 -6.04 22.25 19.23
C ALA A 249 -6.17 22.58 20.72
N GLU A 250 -5.13 23.16 21.32
CA GLU A 250 -5.22 23.54 22.72
C GLU A 250 -6.13 24.77 22.89
N PRO A 251 -7.24 24.67 23.65
CA PRO A 251 -8.16 25.79 23.81
C PRO A 251 -7.64 26.89 24.75
N GLU A 252 -6.69 26.57 25.63
CA GLU A 252 -6.34 27.41 26.79
C GLU A 252 -4.93 28.04 26.75
N GLY A 253 -4.16 27.86 25.68
CA GLY A 253 -2.77 28.34 25.55
C GLY A 253 -2.54 29.27 24.35
N ASP A 254 -2.31 28.66 23.17
CA ASP A 254 -2.08 29.35 21.89
C ASP A 254 -2.92 28.66 20.81
N PRO A 255 -3.83 29.38 20.11
CA PRO A 255 -4.69 28.79 19.08
C PRO A 255 -3.92 28.23 17.87
N ASN A 256 -2.62 28.52 17.78
CA ASN A 256 -1.73 27.97 16.75
C ASN A 256 -1.06 26.66 17.16
N MET A 257 -1.33 26.13 18.35
CA MET A 257 -0.75 24.86 18.78
C MET A 257 -1.74 23.72 18.58
N ILE A 258 -1.29 22.68 17.87
CA ILE A 258 -2.03 21.45 17.65
C ILE A 258 -1.29 20.26 18.24
N THR A 259 -2.04 19.24 18.60
CA THR A 259 -1.53 17.92 19.01
C THR A 259 -2.25 16.84 18.23
N ILE A 260 -1.55 15.74 17.99
CA ILE A 260 -2.11 14.57 17.32
C ILE A 260 -2.08 13.41 18.31
N THR A 261 -3.23 12.81 18.54
CA THR A 261 -3.32 11.52 19.22
C THR A 261 -3.06 10.42 18.19
N TYR A 262 -2.18 9.49 18.52
CA TYR A 262 -1.78 8.39 17.65
C TYR A 262 -1.60 7.10 18.46
N MET A 263 -1.56 5.97 17.77
CA MET A 263 -1.26 4.65 18.32
C MET A 263 -0.13 4.03 17.52
N GLU A 264 0.80 3.38 18.21
CA GLU A 264 1.90 2.62 17.62
C GLU A 264 1.68 1.15 17.99
N ASN A 265 1.80 0.22 17.03
CA ASN A 265 1.89 -1.23 17.30
C ASN A 265 0.82 -1.82 18.26
N SER A 266 -0.42 -1.30 18.21
CA SER A 266 -1.52 -1.67 19.11
C SER A 266 -1.36 -1.24 20.59
N ASP A 267 -0.42 -0.36 20.90
CA ASP A 267 -0.21 0.19 22.23
C ASP A 267 -1.33 1.17 22.65
N ALA A 268 -1.25 1.65 23.89
CA ALA A 268 -2.12 2.72 24.36
C ALA A 268 -1.96 3.98 23.48
N PRO A 269 -3.03 4.77 23.26
CA PRO A 269 -2.93 6.04 22.55
C PRO A 269 -1.90 6.97 23.19
N ASN A 270 -0.99 7.47 22.38
CA ASN A 270 -0.01 8.48 22.72
C ASN A 270 -0.45 9.82 22.12
N THR A 271 0.08 10.92 22.66
CA THR A 271 -0.14 12.26 22.12
C THR A 271 1.20 12.85 21.71
N SER A 272 1.24 13.47 20.54
CA SER A 272 2.41 14.17 20.03
C SER A 272 2.83 15.29 20.97
N ARG A 273 4.03 15.82 20.74
CA ARG A 273 4.37 17.15 21.26
C ARG A 273 3.44 18.20 20.65
N MET A 274 3.40 19.39 21.27
CA MET A 274 2.71 20.53 20.68
C MET A 274 3.42 20.94 19.39
N ILE A 275 2.66 21.05 18.31
CA ILE A 275 3.13 21.40 16.99
C ILE A 275 2.55 22.76 16.62
N ASN A 276 3.41 23.65 16.14
CA ASN A 276 2.99 24.97 15.69
C ASN A 276 2.35 24.88 14.29
N LEU A 277 1.05 25.12 14.24
CA LEU A 277 0.24 25.14 13.02
C LEU A 277 0.73 26.19 12.02
N ARG A 278 1.24 27.34 12.49
CA ARG A 278 1.80 28.35 11.59
C ARG A 278 2.98 27.78 10.81
N ASP A 279 3.89 27.09 11.49
CA ASP A 279 5.11 26.55 10.87
C ASP A 279 4.75 25.48 9.82
N LEU A 280 3.73 24.65 10.11
CA LEU A 280 3.20 23.69 9.15
C LEU A 280 2.54 24.37 7.94
N LEU A 281 1.77 25.43 8.15
CA LEU A 281 1.13 26.15 7.06
C LEU A 281 2.17 26.89 6.21
N GLU A 282 3.17 27.51 6.83
CA GLU A 282 4.26 28.21 6.13
C GLU A 282 5.12 27.23 5.30
N SER A 283 5.32 26.00 5.77
CA SER A 283 6.07 25.00 5.00
C SER A 283 5.36 24.57 3.70
N ALA A 284 4.02 24.53 3.72
CA ALA A 284 3.19 24.08 2.60
C ALA A 284 2.71 25.20 1.67
N TYR A 285 2.47 26.39 2.21
CA TYR A 285 1.92 27.54 1.47
C TYR A 285 2.96 28.65 1.21
N GLY A 286 4.14 28.59 1.85
CA GLY A 286 5.13 29.68 1.85
C GLY A 286 4.88 30.70 2.97
N PRO A 287 5.67 31.79 3.05
CA PRO A 287 5.54 32.80 4.11
C PRO A 287 4.14 33.42 4.20
N LEU A 288 3.59 33.56 5.42
CA LEU A 288 2.20 33.95 5.70
C LEU A 288 2.03 35.26 6.49
#